data_AF-A0A7K2WQE6-F1
#
_entry.id   AF-A0A7K2WQE6-F1
#
_cell.length_a   1.000
_cell.length_b   1.000
_cell.length_c   1.000
_cell.angle_alpha   90.00
_cell.angle_beta   90.00
_cell.angle_gamma   90.00
#
_symmetry.space_group_name_H-M   'P 1'
#
loop_
_entity.id
_entity.type
_entity.pdbx_description
1 polymer ?
#
loop_
_entity_poly.entity_id
_entity_poly.type
_entity_poly.pdbx_seq_one_letter_code
_entity_poly.pdbx_strand_id
1 'polypeptide(L)'
;MALAGALLALGCSLAGAGTAGAAGAGSAPSGAGTAQGAANRVLCYQAHVAGVGWESGYSCNGVTSGTTGEGRAVEALRFITAGMSGLCARAHVSTIGWQSWVCVDDSETLEIGTTGQSLPIEAVEFQTQGGSVAANAHLSGYGWQGWVAGGRITVGTTGANRSIEAIMVTP
;
A
#
# COMPACT_ATOMS: atom_id res chain seq x y z
N MET A 1 -8.47 62.53 -7.54
CA MET A 1 -9.82 62.93 -7.07
C MET A 1 -10.81 62.19 -7.95
N ALA A 2 -11.72 61.34 -7.49
CA ALA A 2 -12.21 61.06 -6.16
C ALA A 2 -12.57 59.56 -6.05
N LEU A 3 -12.47 59.05 -4.82
CA LEU A 3 -13.02 57.80 -4.34
C LEU A 3 -14.55 57.90 -4.20
N ALA A 4 -15.25 56.80 -4.48
CA ALA A 4 -16.48 56.31 -3.82
C ALA A 4 -16.89 55.03 -4.56
N GLY A 5 -17.28 53.90 -3.96
CA GLY A 5 -17.59 53.55 -2.58
C GLY A 5 -18.64 52.42 -2.62
N ALA A 6 -18.48 51.42 -1.74
CA ALA A 6 -19.52 50.52 -1.18
C ALA A 6 -20.33 49.63 -2.17
N LEU A 7 -20.94 48.49 -1.83
CA LEU A 7 -20.98 47.49 -0.75
C LEU A 7 -22.09 46.49 -1.19
N LEU A 8 -22.12 45.28 -0.59
CA LEU A 8 -23.23 44.31 -0.52
C LEU A 8 -23.31 43.17 -1.55
N ALA A 9 -22.84 42.01 -1.07
CA ALA A 9 -23.62 40.79 -0.82
C ALA A 9 -24.58 40.26 -1.90
N LEU A 10 -24.19 39.14 -2.50
CA LEU A 10 -25.07 37.99 -2.74
C LEU A 10 -24.39 36.80 -2.05
N GLY A 11 -25.02 36.02 -1.18
CA GLY A 11 -26.38 35.52 -1.26
C GLY A 11 -26.24 34.00 -1.16
N CYS A 12 -26.16 33.50 0.07
CA CYS A 12 -26.22 32.08 0.39
C CYS A 12 -27.66 31.60 0.14
N SER A 13 -27.86 30.61 -0.73
CA SER A 13 -29.07 29.80 -0.73
C SER A 13 -28.76 28.33 -0.95
N LEU A 14 -29.05 27.55 0.10
CA LEU A 14 -29.31 26.12 0.16
C LEU A 14 -30.47 25.77 -0.83
N ALA A 15 -30.82 24.54 -1.20
CA ALA A 15 -30.76 23.24 -0.55
C ALA A 15 -31.10 22.16 -1.60
N GLY A 16 -30.79 20.89 -1.29
CA GLY A 16 -31.30 19.76 -2.08
C GLY A 16 -30.77 18.42 -1.61
N ALA A 17 -31.22 18.00 -0.42
CA ALA A 17 -30.85 16.76 0.23
C ALA A 17 -31.28 15.51 -0.56
N GLY A 18 -30.47 14.46 -0.48
CA GLY A 18 -30.79 13.10 -0.90
C GLY A 18 -29.90 12.11 -0.15
N THR A 19 -30.41 11.65 0.98
CA THR A 19 -29.76 10.75 1.95
C THR A 19 -29.72 9.29 1.47
N ALA A 20 -28.57 8.63 1.61
CA ALA A 20 -28.50 7.20 1.89
C ALA A 20 -27.19 6.92 2.65
N GLY A 21 -27.32 6.48 3.90
CA GLY A 21 -26.21 6.28 4.83
C GLY A 21 -25.42 5.00 4.56
N ALA A 22 -24.13 5.08 4.86
CA ALA A 22 -23.33 3.93 5.26
C ALA A 22 -22.53 4.33 6.50
N ALA A 23 -22.53 3.43 7.46
CA ALA A 23 -22.08 3.61 8.83
C ALA A 23 -20.55 3.67 8.96
N GLY A 24 -20.10 4.36 10.01
CA GLY A 24 -18.87 4.02 10.72
C GLY A 24 -17.57 4.63 10.20
N ALA A 25 -17.46 5.97 10.25
CA ALA A 25 -16.15 6.62 10.31
C ALA A 25 -15.50 6.27 11.67
N GLY A 26 -14.82 5.13 11.74
CA GLY A 26 -13.89 4.83 12.82
C GLY A 26 -12.73 5.80 12.72
N SER A 27 -12.62 6.69 13.70
CA SER A 27 -11.62 7.73 13.80
C SER A 27 -10.21 7.14 13.59
N ALA A 28 -9.52 7.57 12.53
CA ALA A 28 -8.09 7.38 12.42
C ALA A 28 -7.43 8.03 13.65
N PRO A 29 -6.48 7.37 14.33
CA PRO A 29 -5.68 8.07 15.33
C PRO A 29 -4.89 9.16 14.61
N SER A 30 -5.29 10.41 14.83
CA SER A 30 -4.50 11.62 14.60
C SER A 30 -3.34 11.63 15.58
N GLY A 31 -2.32 10.84 15.25
CA GLY A 31 -1.01 10.88 15.87
C GLY A 31 0.00 11.32 14.82
N ALA A 32 0.16 12.63 14.66
CA ALA A 32 1.41 13.20 14.18
C ALA A 32 2.48 12.94 15.27
N GLY A 33 2.92 11.69 15.37
CA GLY A 33 4.10 11.30 16.12
C GLY A 33 5.29 11.58 15.22
N THR A 34 6.16 12.47 15.67
CA THR A 34 7.37 12.92 14.97
C THR A 34 8.15 11.76 14.35
N ALA A 35 8.08 11.59 13.03
CA ALA A 35 9.04 10.81 12.25
C ALA A 35 10.37 11.57 12.11
N GLN A 36 10.88 12.11 13.21
CA GLN A 36 12.20 12.71 13.28
C GLN A 36 13.15 11.60 13.72
N GLY A 37 13.57 10.73 12.79
CA GLY A 37 14.49 9.64 13.09
C GLY A 37 14.76 8.56 12.04
N ALA A 38 14.34 8.69 10.78
CA ALA A 38 14.76 7.80 9.70
C ALA A 38 15.72 8.54 8.78
N ALA A 39 17.01 8.19 8.80
CA ALA A 39 18.01 8.71 7.86
C ALA A 39 17.56 8.48 6.41
N ASN A 40 17.07 9.49 5.69
CA ASN A 40 16.69 9.47 4.25
C ASN A 40 16.32 8.08 3.68
N ARG A 41 15.38 7.37 4.32
CA ARG A 41 14.98 6.01 3.92
C ARG A 41 13.81 6.09 2.95
N VAL A 42 13.93 5.38 1.84
CA VAL A 42 12.90 5.32 0.79
C VAL A 42 12.64 3.86 0.46
N LEU A 43 11.36 3.49 0.40
CA LEU A 43 10.90 2.20 -0.10
C LEU A 43 9.83 2.46 -1.14
N CYS A 44 10.15 2.16 -2.39
CA CYS A 44 9.27 2.28 -3.54
C CYS A 44 8.88 0.89 -4.05
N TYR A 45 7.65 0.74 -4.50
CA TYR A 45 7.06 -0.51 -4.93
C TYR A 45 5.96 -0.32 -5.97
N GLN A 46 5.73 -1.36 -6.76
CA GLN A 46 4.66 -1.40 -7.75
C GLN A 46 4.08 -2.81 -7.83
N ALA A 47 2.79 -2.90 -8.12
CA ALA A 47 2.08 -4.16 -8.25
C ALA A 47 1.91 -4.54 -9.73
N HIS A 48 1.96 -5.84 -9.98
CA HIS A 48 1.36 -6.43 -11.16
C HIS A 48 -0.05 -6.88 -10.80
N VAL A 49 -1.05 -6.19 -11.34
CA VAL A 49 -2.47 -6.46 -11.06
C VAL A 49 -3.05 -7.36 -12.14
N ALA A 50 -3.72 -8.43 -11.72
CA ALA A 50 -4.35 -9.40 -12.61
C ALA A 50 -5.29 -8.73 -13.62
N GLY A 51 -5.10 -9.04 -14.90
CA GLY A 51 -5.87 -8.46 -16.01
C GLY A 51 -5.56 -7.00 -16.35
N VAL A 52 -4.61 -6.36 -15.65
CA VAL A 52 -4.16 -4.98 -15.91
C VAL A 52 -2.70 -4.95 -16.34
N GLY A 53 -1.83 -5.65 -15.62
CA GLY A 53 -0.39 -5.60 -15.83
C GLY A 53 0.34 -4.90 -14.68
N TRP A 54 1.61 -4.56 -14.92
CA TRP A 54 2.36 -3.67 -14.03
C TRP A 54 1.74 -2.27 -14.02
N GLU A 55 1.63 -1.68 -12.83
CA GLU A 55 1.32 -0.25 -12.71
C GLU A 55 2.35 0.59 -13.47
N SER A 56 1.93 1.76 -13.98
CA SER A 56 2.77 2.61 -14.83
C SER A 56 3.95 3.27 -14.10
N GLY A 57 3.95 3.24 -12.77
CA GLY A 57 5.00 3.80 -11.94
C GLY A 57 4.99 3.23 -10.53
N TYR A 58 6.03 3.58 -9.78
CA TYR A 58 6.21 3.15 -8.41
C TYR A 58 5.44 4.05 -7.44
N SER A 59 4.74 3.43 -6.50
CA SER A 59 4.28 4.03 -5.25
C SER A 59 5.41 3.98 -4.23
N CYS A 60 5.51 4.96 -3.32
CA CYS A 60 6.56 4.95 -2.31
C CYS A 60 6.01 5.29 -0.93
N ASN A 61 6.63 4.78 0.12
CA ASN A 61 6.43 5.17 1.52
C ASN A 61 4.96 5.23 1.94
N GLY A 62 4.28 4.09 1.90
CA GLY A 62 2.93 3.91 2.40
C GLY A 62 1.82 4.30 1.42
N VAL A 63 2.16 4.75 0.20
CA VAL A 63 1.18 4.99 -0.87
C VAL A 63 0.64 3.65 -1.39
N THR A 64 -0.68 3.50 -1.50
CA THR A 64 -1.30 2.28 -2.02
C THR A 64 -0.78 1.89 -3.40
N SER A 65 -0.42 0.62 -3.57
CA SER A 65 -0.14 -0.03 -4.85
C SER A 65 -1.08 -1.22 -5.05
N GLY A 66 -1.67 -1.36 -6.22
CA GLY A 66 -2.77 -2.29 -6.51
C GLY A 66 -4.15 -1.63 -6.49
N THR A 67 -5.20 -2.44 -6.42
CA THR A 67 -6.60 -1.98 -6.43
C THR A 67 -7.32 -2.39 -5.15
N THR A 68 -8.28 -1.58 -4.70
CA THR A 68 -8.99 -1.84 -3.44
C THR A 68 -10.45 -2.16 -3.73
N GLY A 69 -10.91 -3.39 -3.45
CA GLY A 69 -12.33 -3.75 -3.60
C GLY A 69 -12.79 -4.00 -5.04
N GLU A 70 -11.86 -4.08 -5.99
CA GLU A 70 -12.19 -4.33 -7.40
C GLU A 70 -12.17 -5.83 -7.77
N GLY A 71 -11.84 -6.73 -6.83
CA GLY A 71 -11.74 -8.16 -7.10
C GLY A 71 -10.54 -8.53 -7.98
N ARG A 72 -9.58 -7.62 -8.16
CA ARG A 72 -8.36 -7.87 -8.93
C ARG A 72 -7.20 -8.16 -7.99
N ALA A 73 -6.61 -9.33 -8.13
CA ALA A 73 -5.48 -9.73 -7.31
C ALA A 73 -4.17 -9.12 -7.79
N VAL A 74 -3.27 -8.88 -6.84
CA VAL A 74 -1.84 -8.70 -7.10
C VAL A 74 -1.23 -10.07 -7.37
N GLU A 75 -0.55 -10.22 -8.51
CA GLU A 75 0.15 -11.45 -8.90
C GLU A 75 1.66 -11.38 -8.63
N ALA A 76 2.24 -10.17 -8.75
CA ALA A 76 3.65 -9.90 -8.49
C ALA A 76 3.84 -8.52 -7.88
N LEU A 77 4.96 -8.34 -7.17
CA LEU A 77 5.38 -7.07 -6.59
C LEU A 77 6.84 -6.81 -6.93
N ARG A 78 7.15 -5.55 -7.21
CA ARG A 78 8.53 -5.05 -7.33
C ARG A 78 8.83 -4.04 -6.24
N PHE A 79 10.05 -4.06 -5.74
CA PHE A 79 10.54 -3.15 -4.71
C PHE A 79 11.92 -2.59 -5.09
N ILE A 80 12.15 -1.34 -4.73
CA ILE A 80 13.45 -0.67 -4.77
C ILE A 80 13.58 0.13 -3.48
N THR A 81 14.74 0.06 -2.84
CA THR A 81 15.02 0.75 -1.58
C THR A 81 16.19 1.71 -1.68
N ALA A 82 16.23 2.71 -0.80
CA ALA A 82 17.39 3.57 -0.60
C ALA A 82 17.52 3.93 0.89
N GLY A 83 18.73 3.86 1.43
CA GLY A 83 19.01 4.13 2.84
C GLY A 83 18.53 3.03 3.80
N MET A 84 18.16 1.84 3.30
CA MET A 84 17.64 0.74 4.12
C MET A 84 18.66 -0.39 4.33
N SER A 85 19.82 -0.33 3.67
CA SER A 85 20.78 -1.43 3.62
C SER A 85 20.17 -2.69 2.98
N GLY A 86 19.32 -2.49 1.97
CA GLY A 86 18.67 -3.56 1.25
C GLY A 86 17.37 -4.07 1.87
N LEU A 87 16.76 -5.03 1.19
CA LEU A 87 15.50 -5.66 1.57
C LEU A 87 15.50 -7.12 1.13
N CYS A 88 15.03 -7.99 2.01
CA CYS A 88 14.64 -9.35 1.67
C CYS A 88 13.12 -9.45 1.68
N ALA A 89 12.54 -10.11 0.67
CA ALA A 89 11.12 -10.43 0.66
C ALA A 89 10.84 -11.76 -0.04
N ARG A 90 9.67 -12.32 0.25
CA ARG A 90 9.10 -13.47 -0.46
C ARG A 90 7.58 -13.41 -0.47
N ALA A 91 6.98 -13.99 -1.49
CA ALA A 91 5.54 -14.13 -1.61
C ALA A 91 5.09 -15.56 -1.30
N HIS A 92 3.95 -15.69 -0.64
CA HIS A 92 3.12 -16.88 -0.70
C HIS A 92 2.16 -16.72 -1.88
N VAL A 93 2.39 -17.48 -2.95
CA VAL A 93 1.57 -17.46 -4.16
C VAL A 93 0.59 -18.62 -4.11
N SER A 94 -0.68 -18.37 -4.45
CA SER A 94 -1.71 -19.41 -4.46
C SER A 94 -1.26 -20.61 -5.32
N THR A 95 -1.56 -21.82 -4.84
CA THR A 95 -1.17 -23.11 -5.46
C THR A 95 0.34 -23.42 -5.48
N ILE A 96 1.22 -22.42 -5.37
CA ILE A 96 2.69 -22.60 -5.30
C ILE A 96 3.16 -22.70 -3.84
N GLY A 97 2.59 -21.88 -2.97
CA GLY A 97 3.04 -21.69 -1.60
C GLY A 97 4.11 -20.61 -1.47
N TRP A 98 4.91 -20.67 -0.40
CA TRP A 98 6.02 -19.75 -0.19
C TRP A 98 7.12 -19.96 -1.22
N GLN A 99 7.42 -18.90 -1.97
CA GLN A 99 8.60 -18.84 -2.83
C GLN A 99 9.88 -18.69 -1.99
N SER A 100 11.03 -18.95 -2.62
CA SER A 100 12.35 -18.65 -2.04
C SER A 100 12.49 -17.16 -1.74
N TRP A 101 13.31 -16.83 -0.74
CA TRP A 101 13.67 -15.44 -0.45
C TRP A 101 14.43 -14.82 -1.62
N VAL A 102 14.05 -13.58 -1.94
CA VAL A 102 14.85 -12.67 -2.78
C VAL A 102 15.38 -11.59 -1.86
N CYS A 103 16.68 -11.34 -1.93
CA CYS A 103 17.37 -10.32 -1.14
C CYS A 103 18.18 -9.45 -2.08
N VAL A 104 18.07 -8.14 -1.94
CA VAL A 104 18.80 -7.16 -2.75
C VAL A 104 19.33 -6.05 -1.88
N ASP A 105 20.37 -5.36 -2.34
CA ASP A 105 20.87 -4.14 -1.70
C ASP A 105 20.05 -2.91 -2.12
N ASP A 106 20.35 -1.74 -1.57
CA ASP A 106 19.73 -0.49 -1.99
C ASP A 106 19.96 -0.24 -3.50
N SER A 107 19.01 0.42 -4.17
CA SER A 107 19.00 0.73 -5.60
C SER A 107 18.87 -0.46 -6.57
N GLU A 108 18.75 -1.68 -6.06
CA GLU A 108 18.44 -2.87 -6.85
C GLU A 108 16.93 -3.18 -6.87
N THR A 109 16.47 -3.84 -7.93
CA THR A 109 15.06 -4.27 -8.04
C THR A 109 14.89 -5.67 -7.48
N LEU A 110 14.06 -5.77 -6.44
CA LEU A 110 13.55 -7.03 -5.92
C LEU A 110 12.19 -7.33 -6.55
N GLU A 111 12.01 -8.53 -7.10
CA GLU A 111 10.72 -8.98 -7.64
C GLU A 111 10.29 -10.30 -6.96
N ILE A 112 9.03 -10.38 -6.55
CA ILE A 112 8.41 -11.58 -5.97
C ILE A 112 7.03 -11.83 -6.59
N GLY A 113 6.56 -13.06 -6.54
CA GLY A 113 5.29 -13.49 -7.13
C GLY A 113 5.46 -14.07 -8.53
N THR A 114 4.43 -13.93 -9.35
CA THR A 114 4.38 -14.40 -10.74
C THR A 114 3.69 -13.37 -11.63
N THR A 115 4.19 -13.14 -12.83
CA THR A 115 3.60 -12.15 -13.76
C THR A 115 2.72 -12.87 -14.79
N GLY A 116 1.44 -12.50 -14.88
CA GLY A 116 0.54 -12.93 -15.96
C GLY A 116 0.11 -14.40 -15.90
N GLN A 117 0.27 -15.04 -14.74
CA GLN A 117 -0.05 -16.47 -14.56
C GLN A 117 -1.43 -16.72 -13.94
N SER A 118 -2.21 -15.67 -13.62
CA SER A 118 -3.48 -15.81 -12.89
C SER A 118 -3.32 -16.49 -11.53
N LEU A 119 -2.14 -16.32 -10.91
CA LEU A 119 -1.80 -16.85 -9.59
C LEU A 119 -1.65 -15.69 -8.60
N PRO A 120 -2.63 -15.48 -7.71
CA PRO A 120 -2.58 -14.36 -6.76
C PRO A 120 -1.55 -14.57 -5.66
N ILE A 121 -0.93 -13.48 -5.22
CA ILE A 121 -0.23 -13.44 -3.93
C ILE A 121 -1.28 -13.42 -2.82
N GLU A 122 -1.11 -14.30 -1.82
CA GLU A 122 -1.98 -14.35 -0.63
C GLU A 122 -1.30 -13.73 0.61
N ALA A 123 0.03 -13.81 0.68
CA ALA A 123 0.82 -13.21 1.76
C ALA A 123 2.20 -12.77 1.27
N VAL A 124 2.78 -11.78 1.95
CA VAL A 124 4.15 -11.33 1.73
C VAL A 124 4.88 -11.31 3.06
N GLU A 125 6.12 -11.79 3.05
CA GLU A 125 7.03 -11.70 4.17
C GLU A 125 8.19 -10.79 3.80
N PHE A 126 8.53 -9.88 4.70
CA PHE A 126 9.65 -8.96 4.57
C PHE A 126 10.66 -9.19 5.69
N GLN A 127 11.93 -8.98 5.39
CA GLN A 127 13.01 -8.93 6.36
C GLN A 127 14.00 -7.84 5.95
N THR A 128 14.37 -6.98 6.90
CA THR A 128 15.44 -5.99 6.74
C THR A 128 16.69 -6.42 7.50
N GLN A 129 17.86 -6.01 7.01
CA GLN A 129 19.13 -6.15 7.71
C GLN A 129 19.36 -5.03 8.75
N GLY A 130 18.60 -3.93 8.65
CA GLY A 130 18.71 -2.78 9.55
C GLY A 130 17.42 -1.97 9.66
N GLY A 131 17.12 -1.47 10.86
CA GLY A 131 15.90 -0.70 11.11
C GLY A 131 14.63 -1.55 11.07
N SER A 132 13.57 -1.00 10.48
CA SER A 132 12.24 -1.60 10.41
C SER A 132 11.69 -1.52 8.98
N VAL A 133 10.63 -2.27 8.75
CA VAL A 133 9.68 -2.06 7.67
C VAL A 133 8.28 -2.17 8.28
N ALA A 134 7.32 -1.41 7.76
CA ALA A 134 5.92 -1.56 8.08
C ALA A 134 5.11 -1.79 6.80
N ALA A 135 4.14 -2.68 6.86
CA ALA A 135 3.26 -2.98 5.74
C ALA A 135 1.80 -3.18 6.19
N ASN A 136 0.88 -2.91 5.27
CA ASN A 136 -0.54 -3.20 5.42
C ASN A 136 -1.05 -3.79 4.10
N ALA A 137 -1.85 -4.85 4.16
CA ALA A 137 -2.39 -5.51 2.99
C ALA A 137 -3.91 -5.40 2.97
N HIS A 138 -4.46 -5.10 1.80
CA HIS A 138 -5.88 -5.20 1.51
C HIS A 138 -6.17 -6.57 0.92
N LEU A 139 -6.97 -7.38 1.62
CA LEU A 139 -7.35 -8.71 1.18
C LEU A 139 -8.75 -8.73 0.57
N SER A 140 -8.91 -9.51 -0.50
CA SER A 140 -10.22 -9.74 -1.12
C SER A 140 -11.23 -10.29 -0.12
N GLY A 141 -12.41 -9.67 -0.08
CA GLY A 141 -13.50 -10.04 0.83
C GLY A 141 -13.21 -9.84 2.33
N TYR A 142 -12.16 -9.10 2.70
CA TYR A 142 -11.85 -8.78 4.10
C TYR A 142 -11.57 -7.29 4.32
N GLY A 143 -10.80 -6.67 3.43
CA GLY A 143 -10.37 -5.29 3.60
C GLY A 143 -8.91 -5.15 4.06
N TRP A 144 -8.55 -3.95 4.51
CA TRP A 144 -7.24 -3.67 5.11
C TRP A 144 -7.08 -4.39 6.45
N GLN A 145 -5.97 -5.13 6.62
CA GLN A 145 -5.69 -5.87 7.86
C GLN A 145 -5.17 -5.00 9.00
N GLY A 146 -4.67 -3.79 8.69
CA GLY A 146 -3.95 -2.94 9.63
C GLY A 146 -2.43 -3.08 9.48
N TRP A 147 -1.70 -2.11 10.01
CA TRP A 147 -0.25 -2.05 9.88
C TRP A 147 0.46 -3.07 10.78
N VAL A 148 1.44 -3.76 10.20
CA VAL A 148 2.39 -4.63 10.89
C VAL A 148 3.78 -4.04 10.70
N ALA A 149 4.56 -3.88 11.76
CA ALA A 149 5.89 -3.26 11.71
C ALA A 149 6.95 -4.06 12.49
N GLY A 150 8.18 -4.09 11.98
CA GLY A 150 9.29 -4.80 12.62
C GLY A 150 10.47 -5.03 11.68
N GLY A 151 11.52 -5.69 12.18
CA GLY A 151 12.68 -6.09 11.37
C GLY A 151 12.40 -7.31 10.46
N ARG A 152 11.37 -8.10 10.80
CA ARG A 152 10.81 -9.17 9.99
C ARG A 152 9.31 -9.22 10.24
N ILE A 153 8.51 -9.11 9.17
CA ILE A 153 7.05 -9.03 9.26
C ILE A 153 6.39 -9.90 8.20
N THR A 154 5.14 -10.27 8.45
CA THR A 154 4.27 -10.93 7.48
C THR A 154 2.95 -10.16 7.39
N VAL A 155 2.48 -9.93 6.17
CA VAL A 155 1.14 -9.40 5.88
C VAL A 155 0.41 -10.35 4.92
N GLY A 156 -0.91 -10.36 4.99
CA GLY A 156 -1.76 -11.29 4.25
C GLY A 156 -2.11 -12.55 5.03
N THR A 157 -2.49 -13.61 4.32
CA THR A 157 -2.86 -14.91 4.88
C THR A 157 -2.39 -16.04 3.97
N THR A 158 -2.09 -17.22 4.51
CA THR A 158 -1.71 -18.38 3.70
C THR A 158 -2.84 -19.41 3.67
N GLY A 159 -3.27 -19.86 2.49
CA GLY A 159 -4.24 -20.96 2.36
C GLY A 159 -5.68 -20.60 2.75
N ALA A 160 -5.97 -19.32 2.97
CA ALA A 160 -7.32 -18.83 3.26
C ALA A 160 -8.13 -18.50 1.99
N ASN A 161 -7.56 -18.74 0.80
CA ASN A 161 -8.12 -18.34 -0.50
C ASN A 161 -8.47 -16.85 -0.55
N ARG A 162 -7.62 -16.01 0.05
CA ARG A 162 -7.75 -14.55 0.03
C ARG A 162 -6.52 -13.95 -0.63
N SER A 163 -6.75 -13.36 -1.80
CA SER A 163 -5.72 -12.64 -2.54
C SER A 163 -5.48 -11.27 -1.92
N ILE A 164 -4.21 -10.83 -1.93
CA ILE A 164 -3.88 -9.42 -1.78
C ILE A 164 -4.36 -8.69 -3.05
N GLU A 165 -5.18 -7.65 -2.88
CA GLU A 165 -5.62 -6.78 -3.99
C GLU A 165 -4.79 -5.48 -4.03
N ALA A 166 -4.32 -5.02 -2.87
CA ALA A 166 -3.43 -3.87 -2.73
C ALA A 166 -2.53 -3.98 -1.49
N ILE A 167 -1.42 -3.25 -1.52
CA ILE A 167 -0.46 -3.18 -0.42
C ILE A 167 0.02 -1.75 -0.19
N MET A 168 0.33 -1.43 1.06
CA MET A 168 1.10 -0.27 1.47
C MET A 168 2.36 -0.74 2.20
N VAL A 169 3.51 -0.15 1.91
CA VAL A 169 4.80 -0.50 2.53
C VAL A 169 5.61 0.78 2.80
N THR A 170 6.23 0.88 3.96
CA THR A 170 7.08 2.01 4.36
C THR A 170 8.25 1.51 5.20
N PRO A 171 9.42 2.18 5.19
CA PRO A 171 10.48 1.92 6.17
C PRO A 171 10.01 2.12 7.63
#